data_AF-A0A952D0E2-F1
#
_entry.id   AF-A0A952D0E2-F1
#
_cell.length_a   1.000
_cell.length_b   1.000
_cell.length_c   1.000
_cell.angle_alpha   90.00
_cell.angle_beta   90.00
_cell.angle_gamma   90.00
#
_symmetry.space_group_name_H-M   'P 1'
#
loop_
_entity.id
_entity.type
_entity.pdbx_description
1 polymer ?
#
loop_
_entity_poly.entity_id
_entity_poly.type
_entity_poly.pdbx_seq_one_letter_code
_entity_poly.pdbx_strand_id
1 'polypeptide(L)'
;VEGCIMMRKCHLNTCPVGVATQDPVLRRRFAGKPEYVVNYFFFVAEEVRELLARLGLRRFDELIGRADLFDTRPGIAHWKARGLDFSRIFHQPPTAPGAPRRCVEAQDHGLAHALDHKLLELARPAIESSERVSFILSVRNVHRAVGTMLSGELARRHGHEGLPDDSIHVQLNGTAGQSLAAFLARGVTIDLVGQANDYVGKGLSGGRVVVRPTNDFRGRADENIIVGNTVLYGAIEGEAYFRGVAGERFCVRNSGASAVVEGTGDHGCEYMTGGTVVVLGATGRNFAAGMSGGIAYVYDPHDDFAARCNASTVALERVLSTAEQLDGSDPATWHGGECDEITLKSLVERHFRYTGSEKARAILDDWNRQRGRFVKVFPHEYRRALGEVRAERAERVRATAA
;
A
#
# COMPACT_ATOMS: atom_id res chain seq x y z
N VAL A 1 28.33 18.48 -4.40
CA VAL A 1 27.65 19.29 -3.36
C VAL A 1 27.72 18.62 -1.99
N GLU A 2 27.34 17.34 -1.86
CA GLU A 2 27.44 16.59 -0.57
C GLU A 2 28.66 15.65 -0.43
N GLY A 3 29.53 15.59 -1.45
CA GLY A 3 30.76 14.78 -1.41
C GLY A 3 30.82 13.60 -2.39
N CYS A 4 29.80 13.38 -3.24
CA CYS A 4 29.89 12.38 -4.30
C CYS A 4 31.06 12.69 -5.26
N ILE A 5 31.93 11.70 -5.44
CA ILE A 5 33.10 11.75 -6.36
C ILE A 5 32.83 11.04 -7.70
N MET A 6 31.57 10.78 -8.02
CA MET A 6 31.15 10.13 -9.27
C MET A 6 31.79 8.77 -9.55
N MET A 7 32.02 7.97 -8.50
CA MET A 7 32.60 6.62 -8.62
C MET A 7 31.67 5.61 -9.31
N ARG A 8 30.35 5.88 -9.35
CA ARG A 8 29.32 5.02 -10.02
C ARG A 8 29.20 3.59 -9.44
N LYS A 9 29.48 3.41 -8.15
CA LYS A 9 29.35 2.13 -7.42
C LYS A 9 28.20 2.09 -6.40
N CYS A 10 27.16 2.90 -6.62
CA CYS A 10 26.05 3.03 -5.66
C CYS A 10 25.34 1.69 -5.40
N HIS A 11 25.17 0.86 -6.44
CA HIS A 11 24.51 -0.44 -6.37
C HIS A 11 25.31 -1.52 -5.62
N LEU A 12 26.59 -1.28 -5.34
CA LEU A 12 27.48 -2.25 -4.66
C LEU A 12 27.51 -2.07 -3.14
N ASN A 13 26.83 -1.06 -2.59
CA ASN A 13 26.91 -0.70 -1.17
C ASN A 13 28.31 -0.29 -0.68
N THR A 14 29.26 -0.02 -1.58
CA THR A 14 30.68 0.30 -1.27
C THR A 14 31.03 1.76 -1.53
N CYS A 15 30.13 2.70 -1.26
CA CYS A 15 30.41 4.12 -1.48
C CYS A 15 31.57 4.60 -0.57
N PRO A 16 32.71 5.06 -1.12
CA PRO A 16 33.90 5.35 -0.33
C PRO A 16 33.77 6.61 0.53
N VAL A 17 32.77 7.44 0.23
CA VAL A 17 32.51 8.75 0.87
C VAL A 17 31.21 8.75 1.69
N GLY A 18 30.64 7.57 1.95
CA GLY A 18 29.48 7.44 2.84
C GLY A 18 28.16 7.97 2.29
N VAL A 19 28.05 8.28 0.99
CA VAL A 19 26.82 8.83 0.37
C VAL A 19 25.79 7.73 0.08
N ALA A 20 26.15 6.73 -0.71
CA ALA A 20 25.24 5.66 -1.15
C ALA A 20 25.67 4.30 -0.59
N THR A 21 25.57 4.13 0.73
CA THR A 21 25.93 2.90 1.45
C THR A 21 25.18 2.81 2.78
N GLN A 22 24.77 1.60 3.16
CA GLN A 22 24.20 1.26 4.47
C GLN A 22 25.26 0.71 5.45
N ASP A 23 26.49 0.46 4.98
CA ASP A 23 27.59 0.00 5.82
C ASP A 23 27.97 1.08 6.85
N PRO A 24 27.96 0.77 8.16
CA PRO A 24 28.20 1.76 9.21
C PRO A 24 29.63 2.31 9.21
N VAL A 25 30.62 1.54 8.76
CA VAL A 25 32.02 1.96 8.64
C VAL A 25 32.16 2.97 7.50
N LEU A 26 31.53 2.69 6.36
CA LEU A 26 31.57 3.60 5.21
C LEU A 26 30.74 4.85 5.42
N ARG A 27 29.58 4.76 6.09
CA ARG A 27 28.75 5.91 6.45
C ARG A 27 29.47 6.93 7.32
N ARG A 28 30.37 6.50 8.22
CA ARG A 28 31.21 7.41 9.02
C ARG A 28 32.14 8.31 8.19
N ARG A 29 32.33 8.00 6.90
CA ARG A 29 33.13 8.82 5.97
C ARG A 29 32.33 9.96 5.34
N PHE A 30 31.03 10.06 5.59
CA PHE A 30 30.21 11.15 5.09
C PHE A 30 30.58 12.46 5.79
N ALA A 31 31.10 13.40 5.01
CA ALA A 31 31.51 14.72 5.47
C ALA A 31 30.63 15.87 4.92
N GLY A 32 29.53 15.53 4.25
CA GLY A 32 28.59 16.51 3.72
C GLY A 32 27.90 17.28 4.84
N LYS A 33 27.66 18.57 4.62
CA LYS A 33 26.92 19.43 5.55
C LYS A 33 25.80 20.18 4.83
N PRO A 34 24.69 20.53 5.52
CA PRO A 34 23.61 21.30 4.92
C PRO A 34 24.08 22.60 4.26
N GLU A 35 25.07 23.28 4.84
CA GLU A 35 25.60 24.55 4.33
C GLU A 35 26.19 24.41 2.92
N TYR A 36 26.75 23.24 2.57
CA TYR A 36 27.30 23.02 1.24
C TYR A 36 26.21 22.98 0.17
N VAL A 37 25.03 22.44 0.51
CA VAL A 37 23.86 22.41 -0.36
C VAL A 37 23.27 23.81 -0.50
N VAL A 38 23.15 24.53 0.62
CA VAL A 38 22.67 25.93 0.64
C VAL A 38 23.55 26.81 -0.25
N ASN A 39 24.88 26.76 -0.08
CA ASN A 39 25.81 27.56 -0.87
C ASN A 39 25.76 27.23 -2.36
N TYR A 40 25.62 25.94 -2.71
CA TYR A 40 25.43 25.54 -4.10
C TYR A 40 24.19 26.19 -4.72
N PHE A 41 23.04 26.15 -4.03
CA PHE A 41 21.82 26.78 -4.55
C PHE A 41 21.92 28.31 -4.59
N PHE A 42 22.67 28.95 -3.70
CA PHE A 42 22.99 30.38 -3.81
C PHE A 42 23.78 30.68 -5.08
N PHE A 43 24.81 29.90 -5.41
CA PHE A 43 25.56 30.10 -6.65
C PHE A 43 24.70 29.90 -7.90
N VAL A 44 23.85 28.85 -7.92
CA VAL A 44 22.92 28.62 -9.04
C VAL A 44 21.92 29.78 -9.16
N ALA A 45 21.35 30.24 -8.05
CA ALA A 45 20.40 31.35 -8.06
C ALA A 45 21.06 32.66 -8.51
N GLU A 46 22.30 32.92 -8.09
CA GLU A 46 23.04 34.11 -8.50
C GLU A 46 23.34 34.09 -10.00
N GLU A 47 23.82 32.96 -10.53
CA GLU A 47 24.04 32.81 -11.97
C GLU A 47 22.75 33.02 -12.78
N VAL A 48 21.63 32.47 -12.30
CA VAL A 48 20.31 32.72 -12.91
C VAL A 48 19.97 34.22 -12.91
N ARG A 49 20.22 34.94 -11.81
CA ARG A 49 19.97 36.39 -11.73
C ARG A 49 20.85 37.16 -12.71
N GLU A 50 22.12 36.79 -12.85
CA GLU A 50 23.03 37.39 -13.83
C GLU A 50 22.52 37.15 -15.27
N LEU A 51 22.05 35.94 -15.58
CA LEU A 51 21.49 35.62 -16.89
C LEU A 51 20.18 36.39 -17.17
N LEU A 52 19.29 36.49 -16.19
CA LEU A 52 18.07 37.29 -16.29
C LEU A 52 18.41 38.76 -16.58
N ALA A 53 19.38 39.33 -15.87
CA ALA A 53 19.84 40.70 -16.09
C ALA A 53 20.41 40.90 -17.51
N ARG A 54 21.18 39.94 -18.03
CA ARG A 54 21.68 39.98 -19.43
C ARG A 54 20.56 39.94 -20.46
N LEU A 55 19.45 39.26 -20.16
CA LEU A 55 18.26 39.19 -21.00
C LEU A 55 17.30 40.37 -20.79
N GLY A 56 17.61 41.29 -19.87
CA GLY A 56 16.77 42.45 -19.54
C GLY A 56 15.52 42.11 -18.72
N LEU A 57 15.48 40.93 -18.09
CA LEU A 57 14.36 40.43 -17.29
C LEU A 57 14.63 40.69 -15.79
N ARG A 58 13.61 41.12 -15.05
CA ARG A 58 13.77 41.44 -13.61
C ARG A 58 13.36 40.28 -12.72
N ARG A 59 12.41 39.46 -13.17
CA ARG A 59 11.88 38.31 -12.45
C ARG A 59 11.97 37.06 -13.31
N PHE A 60 12.20 35.93 -12.66
CA PHE A 60 12.18 34.63 -13.33
C PHE A 60 10.83 34.35 -14.02
N ASP A 61 9.72 34.84 -13.45
CA ASP A 61 8.39 34.74 -14.04
C ASP A 61 8.29 35.31 -15.47
N GLU A 62 9.12 36.31 -15.81
CA GLU A 62 9.14 36.93 -17.13
C GLU A 62 9.84 36.05 -18.18
N LEU A 63 10.66 35.09 -17.74
CA LEU A 63 11.39 34.14 -18.59
C LEU A 63 10.55 32.91 -18.94
N ILE A 64 9.59 32.52 -18.10
CA ILE A 64 8.81 31.29 -18.25
C ILE A 64 8.06 31.29 -19.59
N GLY A 65 8.29 30.26 -20.40
CA GLY A 65 7.65 30.09 -21.72
C GLY A 65 8.19 30.98 -22.83
N ARG A 66 9.23 31.79 -22.59
CA ARG A 66 9.88 32.66 -23.59
C ARG A 66 10.86 31.91 -24.48
N ALA A 67 10.36 30.91 -25.20
CA ALA A 67 11.17 30.16 -26.17
C ALA A 67 11.79 31.05 -27.27
N ASP A 68 11.21 32.22 -27.51
CA ASP A 68 11.69 33.27 -28.43
C ASP A 68 13.01 33.92 -28.00
N LEU A 69 13.43 33.73 -26.73
CA LEU A 69 14.74 34.20 -26.24
C LEU A 69 15.88 33.21 -26.53
N PHE A 70 15.57 32.04 -27.08
CA PHE A 70 16.60 31.08 -27.49
C PHE A 70 16.95 31.24 -28.96
N ASP A 71 18.23 31.12 -29.25
CA ASP A 71 18.76 31.01 -30.61
C ASP A 71 19.76 29.85 -30.69
N THR A 72 19.95 29.34 -31.89
CA THR A 72 20.87 28.23 -32.17
C THR A 72 22.19 28.77 -32.69
N ARG A 73 23.29 28.26 -32.13
CA ARG A 73 24.59 28.42 -32.78
C ARG A 73 24.67 27.44 -33.96
N PRO A 74 25.32 27.81 -35.08
CA PRO A 74 25.53 26.87 -36.16
C PRO A 74 26.22 25.59 -35.65
N GLY A 75 25.96 24.43 -36.25
CA GLY A 75 26.54 23.14 -35.86
C GLY A 75 28.01 23.00 -36.27
N ILE A 76 28.88 23.89 -35.80
CA ILE A 76 30.23 24.08 -36.37
C ILE A 76 31.22 22.99 -35.89
N ALA A 77 30.99 22.37 -34.73
CA ALA A 77 32.00 21.53 -34.08
C ALA A 77 31.97 20.03 -34.45
N HIS A 78 30.85 19.47 -34.90
CA HIS A 78 30.75 18.02 -35.15
C HIS A 78 29.77 17.68 -36.27
N TRP A 79 30.17 16.83 -37.22
CA TRP A 79 29.39 16.49 -38.41
C TRP A 79 28.01 15.89 -38.10
N LYS A 80 27.89 15.13 -37.01
CA LYS A 80 26.61 14.57 -36.52
C LYS A 80 25.59 15.61 -36.04
N ALA A 81 26.04 16.84 -35.74
CA ALA A 81 25.15 17.92 -35.30
C ALA A 81 24.55 18.71 -36.48
N ARG A 82 24.97 18.42 -37.72
CA ARG A 82 24.43 19.06 -38.91
C ARG A 82 22.99 18.59 -39.14
N GLY A 83 22.08 19.54 -39.35
CA GLY A 83 20.68 19.25 -39.69
C GLY A 83 19.78 18.91 -38.49
N LEU A 84 20.22 19.17 -37.26
CA LEU A 84 19.31 19.14 -36.11
C LEU A 84 18.27 20.25 -36.23
N ASP A 85 16.99 19.87 -36.19
CA ASP A 85 15.85 20.78 -36.20
C ASP A 85 15.28 20.91 -34.78
N PHE A 86 15.35 22.12 -34.23
CA PHE A 86 14.83 22.48 -32.90
C PHE A 86 13.44 23.13 -32.96
N SER A 87 12.82 23.21 -34.15
CA SER A 87 11.50 23.83 -34.35
C SER A 87 10.45 23.34 -33.36
N ARG A 88 10.43 22.05 -33.05
CA ARG A 88 9.50 21.44 -32.08
C ARG A 88 9.74 21.86 -30.63
N ILE A 89 10.97 22.21 -30.27
CA ILE A 89 11.34 22.67 -28.92
C ILE A 89 11.02 24.16 -28.76
N PHE A 90 11.27 24.96 -29.80
CA PHE A 90 11.04 26.40 -29.77
C PHE A 90 9.63 26.82 -30.19
N HIS A 91 8.80 25.86 -30.62
CA HIS A 91 7.44 26.14 -31.03
C HIS A 91 6.65 26.80 -29.90
N GLN A 92 6.14 28.00 -30.16
CA GLN A 92 5.19 28.68 -29.30
C GLN A 92 3.80 28.58 -29.92
N PRO A 93 2.80 28.02 -29.21
CA PRO A 93 1.44 27.99 -29.72
C PRO A 93 0.91 29.43 -29.84
N PRO A 94 0.11 29.73 -30.89
CA PRO A 94 -0.52 31.03 -31.01
C PRO A 94 -1.53 31.23 -29.87
N THR A 95 -1.38 32.33 -29.13
CA THR A 95 -2.27 32.72 -28.03
C THR A 95 -2.80 34.13 -28.26
N ALA A 96 -3.95 34.46 -27.65
CA ALA A 96 -4.47 35.82 -27.66
C ALA A 96 -3.46 36.82 -27.09
N PRO A 97 -3.43 38.08 -27.57
CA PRO A 97 -2.59 39.13 -26.98
C PRO A 97 -2.86 39.25 -25.47
N GLY A 98 -1.80 39.27 -24.67
CA GLY A 98 -1.89 39.35 -23.21
C GLY A 98 -2.23 38.04 -22.50
N ALA A 99 -2.41 36.93 -23.22
CA ALA A 99 -2.59 35.63 -22.59
C ALA A 99 -1.38 35.27 -21.70
N PRO A 100 -1.61 34.73 -20.49
CA PRO A 100 -0.54 34.36 -19.58
C PRO A 100 0.30 33.23 -20.17
N ARG A 101 1.63 33.37 -20.11
CA ARG A 101 2.60 32.34 -20.56
C ARG A 101 3.09 31.42 -19.44
N ARG A 102 2.54 31.62 -18.23
CA ARG A 102 2.87 30.89 -17.01
C ARG A 102 1.59 30.48 -16.31
N CYS A 103 1.70 29.58 -15.35
CA CYS A 103 0.59 29.25 -14.47
C CYS A 103 0.20 30.46 -13.62
N VAL A 104 -1.04 30.93 -13.76
CA VAL A 104 -1.61 32.06 -13.00
C VAL A 104 -2.90 31.70 -12.28
N GLU A 105 -3.39 30.47 -12.46
CA GLU A 105 -4.64 29.97 -11.90
C GLU A 105 -4.37 28.71 -11.07
N ALA A 106 -5.08 28.58 -9.95
CA ALA A 106 -5.09 27.36 -9.16
C ALA A 106 -6.10 26.36 -9.74
N GLN A 107 -5.81 25.07 -9.61
CA GLN A 107 -6.72 24.01 -10.03
C GLN A 107 -7.78 23.74 -8.95
N ASP A 108 -9.06 23.77 -9.31
CA ASP A 108 -10.14 23.28 -8.45
C ASP A 108 -10.30 21.76 -8.62
N HIS A 109 -10.12 21.02 -7.52
CA HIS A 109 -10.23 19.57 -7.47
C HIS A 109 -11.63 19.08 -7.04
N GLY A 110 -12.57 19.99 -6.74
CA GLY A 110 -13.94 19.66 -6.33
C GLY A 110 -14.03 19.02 -4.94
N LEU A 111 -13.01 19.18 -4.09
CA LEU A 111 -12.92 18.53 -2.76
C LEU A 111 -13.98 19.03 -1.78
N ALA A 112 -14.60 20.19 -2.02
CA ALA A 112 -15.69 20.72 -1.22
C ALA A 112 -16.93 19.78 -1.19
N HIS A 113 -17.08 18.92 -2.20
CA HIS A 113 -18.21 18.00 -2.31
C HIS A 113 -17.88 16.56 -1.86
N ALA A 114 -16.70 16.33 -1.27
CA ALA A 114 -16.31 15.01 -0.79
C ALA A 114 -17.23 14.55 0.35
N LEU A 115 -17.65 13.28 0.31
CA LEU A 115 -18.50 12.67 1.34
C LEU A 115 -17.84 12.73 2.73
N ASP A 116 -16.51 12.73 2.79
CA ASP A 116 -15.76 12.78 4.04
C ASP A 116 -16.02 14.02 4.89
N HIS A 117 -16.47 15.14 4.32
CA HIS A 117 -16.89 16.29 5.14
C HIS A 117 -18.03 15.91 6.09
N LYS A 118 -18.95 15.04 5.63
CA LYS A 118 -20.02 14.52 6.49
C LYS A 118 -19.49 13.51 7.51
N LEU A 119 -18.53 12.67 7.12
CA LEU A 119 -17.89 11.74 8.07
C LEU A 119 -17.18 12.49 9.18
N LEU A 120 -16.43 13.56 8.84
CA LEU A 120 -15.73 14.41 9.80
C LEU A 120 -16.70 15.13 10.75
N GLU A 121 -17.82 15.63 10.23
CA GLU A 121 -18.86 16.24 11.06
C GLU A 121 -19.41 15.26 12.11
N LEU A 122 -19.77 14.05 11.67
CA LEU A 122 -20.35 13.02 12.54
C LEU A 122 -19.32 12.36 13.47
N ALA A 123 -18.06 12.28 13.04
CA ALA A 123 -16.97 11.69 13.82
C ALA A 123 -16.30 12.69 14.78
N ARG A 124 -16.70 13.96 14.76
CA ARG A 124 -16.11 15.02 15.58
C ARG A 124 -15.98 14.66 17.07
N PRO A 125 -17.00 14.09 17.75
CA PRO A 125 -16.87 13.70 19.17
C PRO A 125 -15.76 12.67 19.42
N ALA A 126 -15.57 11.72 18.49
CA ALA A 126 -14.51 10.74 18.58
C ALA A 126 -13.12 11.35 18.36
N ILE A 127 -13.00 12.28 17.41
CA ILE A 127 -11.73 12.93 17.11
C ILE A 127 -11.32 13.89 18.23
N GLU A 128 -12.27 14.61 18.82
CA GLU A 128 -12.04 15.65 19.84
C GLU A 128 -11.91 15.08 21.25
N SER A 129 -12.74 14.09 21.60
CA SER A 129 -12.92 13.61 22.98
C SER A 129 -12.73 12.10 23.12
N SER A 130 -12.33 11.39 22.06
CA SER A 130 -12.17 9.93 22.05
C SER A 130 -13.45 9.15 22.40
N GLU A 131 -14.62 9.75 22.18
CA GLU A 131 -15.92 9.10 22.33
C GLU A 131 -16.15 8.04 21.24
N ARG A 132 -16.90 6.99 21.56
CA ARG A 132 -17.33 6.01 20.55
C ARG A 132 -18.52 6.55 19.78
N VAL A 133 -18.41 6.59 18.45
CA VAL A 133 -19.46 7.07 17.55
C VAL A 133 -19.78 6.01 16.50
N SER A 134 -21.06 5.89 16.17
CA SER A 134 -21.54 4.98 15.13
C SER A 134 -22.65 5.65 14.32
N PHE A 135 -22.55 5.60 12.99
CA PHE A 135 -23.53 6.22 12.10
C PHE A 135 -23.60 5.54 10.74
N ILE A 136 -24.72 5.77 10.04
CA ILE A 136 -25.04 5.14 8.76
C ILE A 136 -25.15 6.21 7.67
N LEU A 137 -24.53 5.98 6.51
CA LEU A 137 -24.62 6.85 5.33
C LEU A 137 -24.83 6.05 4.04
N SER A 138 -25.33 6.71 3.00
CA SER A 138 -25.42 6.14 1.66
C SER A 138 -24.18 6.48 0.84
N VAL A 139 -23.71 5.52 0.02
CA VAL A 139 -22.55 5.69 -0.85
C VAL A 139 -22.89 5.34 -2.30
N ARG A 140 -22.31 6.10 -3.24
CA ARG A 140 -22.43 5.90 -4.69
C ARG A 140 -21.03 5.86 -5.32
N ASN A 141 -20.93 5.28 -6.52
CA ASN A 141 -19.64 5.09 -7.20
C ASN A 141 -18.86 6.40 -7.46
N VAL A 142 -19.54 7.55 -7.49
CA VAL A 142 -18.93 8.88 -7.58
C VAL A 142 -18.24 9.32 -6.29
N HIS A 143 -18.60 8.74 -5.13
CA HIS A 143 -17.94 8.99 -3.86
C HIS A 143 -16.67 8.13 -3.80
N ARG A 144 -15.53 8.77 -4.10
CA ARG A 144 -14.19 8.17 -4.11
C ARG A 144 -13.44 8.52 -2.83
N ALA A 145 -12.47 7.68 -2.46
CA ALA A 145 -11.60 7.89 -1.30
C ALA A 145 -12.35 8.12 0.02
N VAL A 146 -13.51 7.48 0.18
CA VAL A 146 -14.35 7.65 1.38
C VAL A 146 -13.61 7.12 2.60
N GLY A 147 -13.47 7.96 3.63
CA GLY A 147 -12.75 7.69 4.89
C GLY A 147 -11.30 8.18 4.90
N THR A 148 -10.75 8.63 3.77
CA THR A 148 -9.35 9.07 3.69
C THR A 148 -9.12 10.43 4.36
N MET A 149 -10.00 11.42 4.18
CA MET A 149 -9.84 12.70 4.88
C MET A 149 -10.12 12.55 6.37
N LEU A 150 -11.09 11.71 6.74
CA LEU A 150 -11.33 11.32 8.14
C LEU A 150 -10.05 10.77 8.77
N SER A 151 -9.40 9.83 8.09
CA SER A 151 -8.15 9.22 8.59
C SER A 151 -6.99 10.21 8.63
N GLY A 152 -6.91 11.12 7.66
CA GLY A 152 -5.91 12.20 7.66
C GLY A 152 -6.06 13.17 8.82
N GLU A 153 -7.31 13.53 9.18
CA GLU A 153 -7.58 14.36 10.36
C GLU A 153 -7.28 13.59 11.66
N LEU A 154 -7.66 12.31 11.73
CA LEU A 154 -7.34 11.49 12.89
C LEU A 154 -5.84 11.35 13.09
N ALA A 155 -5.09 11.03 12.03
CA ALA A 155 -3.64 10.91 12.08
C ALA A 155 -2.95 12.24 12.43
N ARG A 156 -3.48 13.38 11.96
CA ARG A 156 -2.96 14.71 12.32
C ARG A 156 -3.04 14.96 13.83
N ARG A 157 -4.06 14.42 14.49
CA ARG A 157 -4.37 14.72 15.89
C ARG A 157 -3.86 13.65 16.87
N HIS A 158 -3.91 12.38 16.48
CA HIS A 158 -3.59 11.22 17.31
C HIS A 158 -2.39 10.41 16.82
N GLY A 159 -1.76 10.81 15.71
CA GLY A 159 -0.63 10.09 15.13
C GLY A 159 -0.99 8.69 14.63
N HIS A 160 0.02 7.80 14.56
CA HIS A 160 -0.18 6.41 14.13
C HIS A 160 -0.87 5.54 15.20
N GLU A 161 -0.77 5.93 16.48
CA GLU A 161 -1.46 5.21 17.56
C GLU A 161 -2.98 5.25 17.37
N GLY A 162 -3.50 6.36 16.83
CA GLY A 162 -4.91 6.50 16.49
C GLY A 162 -5.82 6.40 17.71
N LEU A 163 -7.01 5.81 17.52
CA LEU A 163 -7.98 5.59 18.60
C LEU A 163 -8.08 4.10 18.96
N PRO A 164 -8.68 3.77 20.12
CA PRO A 164 -9.09 2.40 20.41
C PRO A 164 -9.90 1.79 19.27
N ASP A 165 -9.80 0.46 19.11
CA ASP A 165 -10.49 -0.25 18.03
C ASP A 165 -12.00 0.04 18.04
N ASP A 166 -12.54 0.25 16.84
CA ASP A 166 -13.97 0.53 16.61
C ASP A 166 -14.50 1.79 17.32
N SER A 167 -13.66 2.78 17.59
CA SER A 167 -14.10 4.07 18.13
C SER A 167 -14.96 4.87 17.15
N ILE A 168 -14.70 4.77 15.85
CA ILE A 168 -15.53 5.38 14.80
C ILE A 168 -16.04 4.27 13.89
N HIS A 169 -17.33 3.95 14.00
CA HIS A 169 -17.96 2.93 13.16
C HIS A 169 -18.84 3.59 12.10
N VAL A 170 -18.46 3.44 10.83
CA VAL A 170 -19.20 4.00 9.70
C VAL A 170 -19.81 2.86 8.89
N GLN A 171 -21.13 2.72 8.97
CA GLN A 171 -21.84 1.84 8.05
C GLN A 171 -22.18 2.60 6.76
N LEU A 172 -21.80 2.05 5.62
CA LEU A 172 -22.13 2.57 4.30
C LEU A 172 -23.09 1.63 3.59
N ASN A 173 -24.11 2.17 2.93
CA ASN A 173 -25.03 1.39 2.10
C ASN A 173 -24.92 1.82 0.63
N GLY A 174 -24.70 0.88 -0.29
CA GLY A 174 -24.71 1.15 -1.73
C GLY A 174 -23.44 0.66 -2.46
N THR A 175 -22.99 1.44 -3.44
CA THR A 175 -21.78 1.09 -4.23
C THR A 175 -20.70 2.12 -3.98
N ALA A 176 -19.58 1.74 -3.37
CA ALA A 176 -18.48 2.67 -3.13
C ALA A 176 -17.64 2.89 -4.39
N GLY A 177 -17.18 4.12 -4.61
CA GLY A 177 -16.23 4.45 -5.65
C GLY A 177 -14.84 3.90 -5.38
N GLN A 178 -13.89 4.25 -6.25
CA GLN A 178 -12.49 3.85 -6.10
C GLN A 178 -11.88 4.33 -4.77
N SER A 179 -10.95 3.54 -4.25
CA SER A 179 -10.16 3.86 -3.07
C SER A 179 -10.97 4.01 -1.77
N LEU A 180 -12.10 3.29 -1.65
CA LEU A 180 -12.80 3.18 -0.37
C LEU A 180 -11.81 2.82 0.75
N ALA A 181 -11.85 3.52 1.87
CA ALA A 181 -11.01 3.26 3.03
C ALA A 181 -9.50 3.31 2.74
N ALA A 182 -9.06 4.10 1.75
CA ALA A 182 -7.64 4.31 1.53
C ALA A 182 -7.00 5.02 2.73
N PHE A 183 -5.88 4.48 3.22
CA PHE A 183 -5.15 4.96 4.39
C PHE A 183 -5.97 4.98 5.68
N LEU A 184 -6.93 4.06 5.83
CA LEU A 184 -7.82 4.03 6.99
C LEU A 184 -7.02 3.85 8.30
N ALA A 185 -7.15 4.83 9.20
CA ALA A 185 -6.40 4.90 10.44
C ALA A 185 -6.97 3.99 11.55
N ARG A 186 -6.12 3.63 12.53
CA ARG A 186 -6.54 2.82 13.70
C ARG A 186 -7.71 3.47 14.44
N GLY A 187 -8.69 2.63 14.77
CA GLY A 187 -9.89 3.00 15.49
C GLY A 187 -11.07 3.39 14.58
N VAL A 188 -10.86 3.43 13.26
CA VAL A 188 -11.94 3.59 12.29
C VAL A 188 -12.31 2.24 11.69
N THR A 189 -13.60 1.93 11.73
CA THR A 189 -14.22 0.80 11.03
C THR A 189 -15.14 1.32 9.93
N ILE A 190 -14.96 0.82 8.71
CA ILE A 190 -15.92 1.04 7.60
C ILE A 190 -16.60 -0.31 7.29
N ASP A 191 -17.90 -0.41 7.55
CA ASP A 191 -18.75 -1.55 7.17
C ASP A 191 -19.63 -1.18 5.96
N LEU A 192 -19.28 -1.70 4.79
CA LEU A 192 -20.03 -1.48 3.57
C LEU A 192 -21.01 -2.63 3.29
N VAL A 193 -22.30 -2.32 3.34
CA VAL A 193 -23.39 -3.16 2.85
C VAL A 193 -23.64 -2.83 1.38
N GLY A 194 -23.10 -3.69 0.50
CA GLY A 194 -23.14 -3.53 -0.95
C GLY A 194 -21.85 -4.01 -1.60
N GLN A 195 -21.25 -3.18 -2.46
CA GLN A 195 -20.06 -3.53 -3.24
C GLN A 195 -19.15 -2.31 -3.46
N ALA A 196 -17.87 -2.53 -3.75
CA ALA A 196 -16.90 -1.45 -3.96
C ALA A 196 -16.08 -1.66 -5.24
N ASN A 197 -15.62 -0.55 -5.82
CA ASN A 197 -14.71 -0.56 -6.96
C ASN A 197 -13.26 -0.85 -6.54
N ASP A 198 -12.29 -0.55 -7.40
CA ASP A 198 -10.87 -0.81 -7.19
C ASP A 198 -10.29 -0.09 -5.95
N TYR A 199 -9.15 -0.60 -5.48
CA TYR A 199 -8.30 0.01 -4.46
C TYR A 199 -8.90 0.11 -3.06
N VAL A 200 -9.87 -0.75 -2.71
CA VAL A 200 -10.39 -0.83 -1.34
C VAL A 200 -9.25 -1.07 -0.36
N GLY A 201 -9.17 -0.25 0.69
CA GLY A 201 -8.11 -0.36 1.69
C GLY A 201 -6.70 -0.08 1.14
N LYS A 202 -6.55 0.65 0.03
CA LYS A 202 -5.23 1.06 -0.47
C LYS A 202 -4.42 1.72 0.65
N GLY A 203 -3.24 1.19 0.92
CA GLY A 203 -2.37 1.65 1.99
C GLY A 203 -3.04 1.63 3.36
N LEU A 204 -3.85 0.62 3.69
CA LEU A 204 -4.49 0.48 5.00
C LEU A 204 -3.48 0.66 6.15
N SER A 205 -3.89 1.43 7.17
CA SER A 205 -3.03 1.95 8.24
C SER A 205 -3.62 1.72 9.64
N GLY A 206 -4.11 0.49 9.88
CA GLY A 206 -4.59 0.05 11.19
C GLY A 206 -6.11 0.08 11.39
N GLY A 207 -6.86 0.67 10.46
CA GLY A 207 -8.32 0.61 10.46
C GLY A 207 -8.87 -0.76 10.05
N ARG A 208 -10.20 -0.92 10.16
CA ARG A 208 -10.94 -2.11 9.73
C ARG A 208 -11.87 -1.81 8.57
N VAL A 209 -11.85 -2.65 7.54
CA VAL A 209 -12.76 -2.55 6.38
C VAL A 209 -13.54 -3.84 6.23
N VAL A 210 -14.87 -3.73 6.16
CA VAL A 210 -15.76 -4.86 5.95
C VAL A 210 -16.60 -4.56 4.71
N VAL A 211 -16.74 -5.52 3.80
CA VAL A 211 -17.65 -5.42 2.66
C VAL A 211 -18.46 -6.70 2.55
N ARG A 212 -19.78 -6.55 2.56
CA ARG A 212 -20.73 -7.67 2.49
C ARG A 212 -21.92 -7.32 1.59
N PRO A 213 -22.52 -8.29 0.90
CA PRO A 213 -23.68 -8.04 0.06
C PRO A 213 -24.87 -7.57 0.91
N THR A 214 -25.83 -6.95 0.24
CA THR A 214 -27.11 -6.61 0.85
C THR A 214 -27.91 -7.86 1.21
N ASN A 215 -28.78 -7.77 2.22
CA ASN A 215 -29.59 -8.91 2.68
C ASN A 215 -30.59 -9.42 1.61
N ASP A 216 -30.89 -8.59 0.61
CA ASP A 216 -31.76 -8.95 -0.52
C ASP A 216 -30.99 -9.58 -1.70
N PHE A 217 -29.66 -9.65 -1.66
CA PHE A 217 -28.87 -10.37 -2.66
C PHE A 217 -29.23 -11.87 -2.64
N ARG A 218 -29.53 -12.42 -3.82
CA ARG A 218 -29.97 -13.82 -3.99
C ARG A 218 -28.89 -14.75 -4.57
N GLY A 219 -27.76 -14.19 -4.98
CA GLY A 219 -26.65 -14.96 -5.53
C GLY A 219 -25.75 -15.56 -4.45
N ARG A 220 -24.78 -16.36 -4.88
CA ARG A 220 -23.72 -16.87 -4.02
C ARG A 220 -22.60 -15.84 -3.91
N ALA A 221 -22.37 -15.33 -2.70
CA ALA A 221 -21.32 -14.34 -2.46
C ALA A 221 -19.95 -14.83 -2.94
N ASP A 222 -19.63 -16.10 -2.68
CA ASP A 222 -18.36 -16.72 -3.00
C ASP A 222 -18.12 -17.01 -4.49
N GLU A 223 -19.09 -16.69 -5.34
CA GLU A 223 -19.02 -16.79 -6.80
C GLU A 223 -19.16 -15.43 -7.50
N ASN A 224 -19.33 -14.34 -6.73
CA ASN A 224 -19.61 -12.99 -7.27
C ASN A 224 -18.59 -11.96 -6.79
N ILE A 225 -18.21 -11.05 -7.69
CA ILE A 225 -17.28 -9.96 -7.39
C ILE A 225 -17.94 -8.98 -6.43
N ILE A 226 -17.27 -8.66 -5.32
CA ILE A 226 -17.73 -7.68 -4.33
C ILE A 226 -16.79 -6.47 -4.20
N VAL A 227 -15.51 -6.66 -4.51
CA VAL A 227 -14.49 -5.61 -4.54
C VAL A 227 -13.65 -5.72 -5.81
N GLY A 228 -13.22 -4.57 -6.34
CA GLY A 228 -12.46 -4.51 -7.59
C GLY A 228 -11.00 -4.98 -7.46
N ASN A 229 -10.13 -4.37 -8.27
CA ASN A 229 -8.73 -4.74 -8.39
C ASN A 229 -7.84 -4.02 -7.36
N THR A 230 -6.63 -4.56 -7.15
CA THR A 230 -5.55 -3.88 -6.41
C THR A 230 -5.98 -3.46 -4.98
N VAL A 231 -6.83 -4.29 -4.39
CA VAL A 231 -7.31 -4.16 -3.01
C VAL A 231 -6.14 -4.35 -2.04
N LEU A 232 -6.09 -3.54 -0.99
CA LEU A 232 -5.02 -3.52 0.01
C LEU A 232 -3.61 -3.25 -0.56
N TYR A 233 -3.54 -2.51 -1.66
CA TYR A 233 -2.26 -2.15 -2.27
C TYR A 233 -1.33 -1.47 -1.27
N GLY A 234 -0.22 -2.13 -0.95
CA GLY A 234 0.82 -1.57 -0.07
C GLY A 234 0.45 -1.50 1.40
N ALA A 235 -0.61 -2.19 1.86
CA ALA A 235 -1.13 -2.04 3.21
C ALA A 235 -0.09 -2.39 4.29
N ILE A 236 0.02 -1.62 5.38
CA ILE A 236 1.06 -1.78 6.41
C ILE A 236 0.51 -1.97 7.82
N GLU A 237 -0.81 -1.89 8.03
CA GLU A 237 -1.49 -2.44 9.20
C GLU A 237 -3.01 -2.48 8.94
N GLY A 238 -3.75 -3.30 9.69
CA GLY A 238 -5.21 -3.26 9.77
C GLY A 238 -5.84 -4.57 9.34
N GLU A 239 -7.17 -4.57 9.27
CA GLU A 239 -7.95 -5.77 8.97
C GLU A 239 -8.97 -5.52 7.87
N ALA A 240 -9.14 -6.50 6.98
CA ALA A 240 -10.15 -6.44 5.94
C ALA A 240 -10.92 -7.76 5.77
N TYR A 241 -12.24 -7.67 5.65
CA TYR A 241 -13.13 -8.84 5.55
C TYR A 241 -14.12 -8.65 4.39
N PHE A 242 -14.01 -9.49 3.37
CA PHE A 242 -14.76 -9.35 2.12
C PHE A 242 -15.62 -10.60 1.87
N ARG A 243 -16.93 -10.51 2.05
CA ARG A 243 -17.88 -11.60 1.73
C ARG A 243 -18.17 -11.62 0.23
N GLY A 244 -17.18 -12.09 -0.52
CA GLY A 244 -17.28 -12.34 -1.95
C GLY A 244 -15.91 -12.37 -2.62
N VAL A 245 -15.90 -12.27 -3.95
CA VAL A 245 -14.69 -12.38 -4.77
C VAL A 245 -14.05 -11.00 -4.96
N ALA A 246 -12.74 -10.91 -4.75
CA ALA A 246 -11.96 -9.75 -5.16
C ALA A 246 -11.49 -9.87 -6.61
N GLY A 247 -11.27 -8.74 -7.27
CA GLY A 247 -10.65 -8.69 -8.59
C GLY A 247 -9.18 -9.15 -8.58
N GLU A 248 -8.44 -8.70 -9.60
CA GLU A 248 -7.03 -8.99 -9.79
C GLU A 248 -6.14 -8.24 -8.78
N ARG A 249 -4.93 -8.77 -8.54
CA ARG A 249 -3.91 -8.13 -7.69
C ARG A 249 -4.38 -7.85 -6.27
N PHE A 250 -5.22 -8.73 -5.72
CA PHE A 250 -5.62 -8.67 -4.32
C PHE A 250 -4.39 -8.77 -3.41
N CYS A 251 -4.27 -7.87 -2.42
CA CYS A 251 -3.13 -7.78 -1.50
C CYS A 251 -1.77 -7.59 -2.18
N VAL A 252 -1.73 -6.95 -3.37
CA VAL A 252 -0.46 -6.62 -4.02
C VAL A 252 0.38 -5.70 -3.13
N ARG A 253 1.64 -6.07 -2.90
CA ARG A 253 2.55 -5.36 -1.99
C ARG A 253 2.03 -5.23 -0.54
N ASN A 254 1.09 -6.06 -0.10
CA ASN A 254 0.70 -6.08 1.31
C ASN A 254 1.94 -6.32 2.18
N SER A 255 2.10 -5.49 3.20
CA SER A 255 3.28 -5.40 4.05
C SER A 255 2.95 -5.54 5.53
N GLY A 256 1.68 -5.74 5.90
CA GLY A 256 1.30 -5.89 7.31
C GLY A 256 -0.19 -6.08 7.62
N ALA A 257 -1.10 -5.91 6.67
CA ALA A 257 -2.53 -6.08 6.94
C ALA A 257 -2.97 -7.55 6.96
N SER A 258 -3.99 -7.83 7.77
CA SER A 258 -4.70 -9.10 7.76
C SER A 258 -5.95 -9.01 6.89
N ALA A 259 -6.20 -10.01 6.04
CA ALA A 259 -7.35 -9.98 5.15
C ALA A 259 -8.01 -11.35 4.97
N VAL A 260 -9.34 -11.37 4.86
CA VAL A 260 -10.12 -12.56 4.48
C VAL A 260 -11.02 -12.22 3.29
N VAL A 261 -10.98 -13.05 2.25
CA VAL A 261 -11.80 -12.92 1.03
C VAL A 261 -12.31 -14.28 0.60
N GLU A 262 -13.43 -14.36 -0.14
CA GLU A 262 -14.03 -15.64 -0.56
C GLU A 262 -13.60 -16.12 -1.95
N GLY A 263 -12.75 -15.36 -2.62
CA GLY A 263 -12.07 -15.70 -3.86
C GLY A 263 -11.27 -14.49 -4.39
N THR A 264 -10.37 -14.71 -5.34
CA THR A 264 -9.62 -13.61 -5.96
C THR A 264 -9.26 -13.92 -7.42
N GLY A 265 -9.12 -12.88 -8.24
CA GLY A 265 -8.60 -12.99 -9.60
C GLY A 265 -7.10 -13.31 -9.70
N ASP A 266 -6.51 -13.01 -10.85
CA ASP A 266 -5.08 -13.26 -11.13
C ASP A 266 -4.18 -12.38 -10.25
N HIS A 267 -2.95 -12.84 -10.00
CA HIS A 267 -1.90 -12.11 -9.27
C HIS A 267 -2.22 -11.79 -7.79
N GLY A 268 -3.02 -12.63 -7.12
CA GLY A 268 -3.22 -12.51 -5.67
C GLY A 268 -1.91 -12.61 -4.89
N CYS A 269 -1.73 -11.77 -3.87
CA CYS A 269 -0.53 -11.67 -3.02
C CYS A 269 0.78 -11.37 -3.78
N GLU A 270 0.70 -10.80 -4.99
CA GLU A 270 1.87 -10.40 -5.77
C GLU A 270 2.72 -9.38 -4.98
N TYR A 271 4.03 -9.61 -4.90
CA TYR A 271 4.99 -8.77 -4.15
C TYR A 271 4.66 -8.55 -2.67
N MET A 272 3.85 -9.41 -2.04
CA MET A 272 3.54 -9.31 -0.60
C MET A 272 4.81 -9.55 0.25
N THR A 273 5.04 -8.67 1.22
CA THR A 273 6.22 -8.65 2.10
C THR A 273 5.88 -8.78 3.58
N GLY A 274 4.59 -8.82 3.96
CA GLY A 274 4.13 -8.97 5.33
C GLY A 274 2.60 -9.06 5.44
N GLY A 275 2.10 -9.39 6.64
CA GLY A 275 0.68 -9.59 6.90
C GLY A 275 0.19 -11.04 6.71
N THR A 276 -1.12 -11.24 6.85
CA THR A 276 -1.77 -12.56 6.80
C THR A 276 -3.00 -12.52 5.90
N VAL A 277 -3.02 -13.33 4.85
CA VAL A 277 -4.13 -13.36 3.89
C VAL A 277 -4.83 -14.70 3.93
N VAL A 278 -6.15 -14.71 3.96
CA VAL A 278 -6.98 -15.92 3.86
C VAL A 278 -7.89 -15.80 2.66
N VAL A 279 -7.83 -16.78 1.75
CA VAL A 279 -8.72 -16.89 0.61
C VAL A 279 -9.59 -18.13 0.81
N LEU A 280 -10.88 -17.94 1.04
CA LEU A 280 -11.85 -19.02 1.30
C LEU A 280 -12.42 -19.63 0.01
N GLY A 281 -11.79 -19.43 -1.15
CA GLY A 281 -12.27 -19.97 -2.42
C GLY A 281 -11.25 -19.87 -3.54
N ALA A 282 -11.73 -19.90 -4.78
CA ALA A 282 -10.87 -19.98 -5.95
C ALA A 282 -9.94 -18.76 -6.09
N THR A 283 -8.73 -19.01 -6.56
CA THR A 283 -7.77 -17.98 -6.97
C THR A 283 -7.62 -17.96 -8.49
N GLY A 284 -7.20 -16.83 -9.04
CA GLY A 284 -6.65 -16.74 -10.38
C GLY A 284 -5.21 -17.26 -10.46
N ARG A 285 -4.59 -17.06 -11.62
CA ARG A 285 -3.23 -17.50 -11.96
C ARG A 285 -2.17 -16.61 -11.33
N ASN A 286 -0.94 -17.12 -11.30
CA ASN A 286 0.27 -16.42 -10.85
C ASN A 286 0.16 -15.89 -9.41
N PHE A 287 -0.58 -16.61 -8.55
CA PHE A 287 -0.70 -16.27 -7.13
C PHE A 287 0.67 -16.32 -6.44
N ALA A 288 0.94 -15.36 -5.55
CA ALA A 288 2.18 -15.19 -4.79
C ALA A 288 3.46 -14.90 -5.60
N ALA A 289 3.33 -14.42 -6.85
CA ALA A 289 4.50 -14.02 -7.63
C ALA A 289 5.30 -12.91 -6.93
N GLY A 290 6.58 -13.15 -6.69
CA GLY A 290 7.47 -12.22 -6.01
C GLY A 290 7.11 -11.98 -4.52
N MET A 291 6.26 -12.83 -3.93
CA MET A 291 5.96 -12.78 -2.51
C MET A 291 7.22 -13.16 -1.72
N SER A 292 7.66 -12.27 -0.83
CA SER A 292 8.89 -12.42 -0.05
C SER A 292 8.68 -12.35 1.47
N GLY A 293 7.45 -12.12 1.94
CA GLY A 293 7.13 -12.07 3.37
C GLY A 293 5.63 -12.13 3.67
N GLY A 294 5.29 -12.50 4.91
CA GLY A 294 3.92 -12.79 5.34
C GLY A 294 3.49 -14.22 5.00
N ILE A 295 2.24 -14.56 5.32
CA ILE A 295 1.63 -15.87 5.04
C ILE A 295 0.28 -15.69 4.33
N ALA A 296 0.01 -16.56 3.36
CA ALA A 296 -1.33 -16.71 2.81
C ALA A 296 -1.86 -18.14 3.03
N TYR A 297 -3.14 -18.26 3.36
CA TYR A 297 -3.87 -19.52 3.46
C TYR A 297 -4.95 -19.56 2.40
N VAL A 298 -4.93 -20.57 1.55
CA VAL A 298 -5.89 -20.74 0.46
C VAL A 298 -6.69 -22.01 0.69
N TYR A 299 -8.01 -21.88 0.77
CA TYR A 299 -8.92 -23.01 0.87
C TYR A 299 -9.06 -23.68 -0.50
N ASP A 300 -8.48 -24.86 -0.64
CA ASP A 300 -8.39 -25.62 -1.89
C ASP A 300 -9.06 -27.00 -1.75
N PRO A 301 -10.40 -27.08 -1.78
CA PRO A 301 -11.12 -28.34 -1.66
C PRO A 301 -10.99 -29.25 -2.91
N HIS A 302 -10.37 -28.77 -4.00
CA HIS A 302 -10.25 -29.46 -5.28
C HIS A 302 -8.81 -29.80 -5.68
N ASP A 303 -7.83 -29.50 -4.82
CA ASP A 303 -6.39 -29.74 -5.03
C ASP A 303 -5.85 -29.12 -6.33
N ASP A 304 -6.40 -27.98 -6.76
CA ASP A 304 -6.04 -27.33 -8.03
C ASP A 304 -5.28 -26.01 -7.88
N PHE A 305 -5.07 -25.53 -6.65
CA PHE A 305 -4.40 -24.26 -6.38
C PHE A 305 -2.93 -24.28 -6.80
N ALA A 306 -2.25 -25.43 -6.65
CA ALA A 306 -0.83 -25.56 -6.99
C ALA A 306 -0.53 -25.20 -8.46
N ALA A 307 -1.46 -25.48 -9.38
CA ALA A 307 -1.31 -25.13 -10.80
C ALA A 307 -1.46 -23.62 -11.07
N ARG A 308 -2.04 -22.87 -10.13
CA ARG A 308 -2.30 -21.43 -10.24
C ARG A 308 -1.30 -20.59 -9.43
N CYS A 309 -0.51 -21.21 -8.57
CA CYS A 309 0.50 -20.53 -7.75
C CYS A 309 1.85 -20.44 -8.46
N ASN A 310 2.52 -19.30 -8.33
CA ASN A 310 3.91 -19.12 -8.74
C ASN A 310 4.85 -19.58 -7.60
N ALA A 311 5.36 -20.80 -7.72
CA ALA A 311 6.23 -21.42 -6.70
C ALA A 311 7.71 -20.99 -6.77
N SER A 312 8.07 -19.93 -7.51
CA SER A 312 9.48 -19.53 -7.68
C SER A 312 10.14 -19.03 -6.39
N THR A 313 9.37 -18.42 -5.48
CA THR A 313 9.88 -17.84 -4.22
C THR A 313 9.13 -18.35 -2.97
N VAL A 314 8.19 -19.27 -3.14
CA VAL A 314 7.30 -19.75 -2.08
C VAL A 314 7.18 -21.27 -2.06
N ALA A 315 7.04 -21.83 -0.86
CA ALA A 315 6.65 -23.22 -0.65
C ALA A 315 5.13 -23.32 -0.42
N LEU A 316 4.55 -24.42 -0.88
CA LEU A 316 3.17 -24.80 -0.59
C LEU A 316 3.17 -25.91 0.46
N GLU A 317 2.51 -25.69 1.58
CA GLU A 317 2.45 -26.60 2.72
C GLU A 317 1.00 -26.85 3.14
N ARG A 318 0.75 -27.97 3.79
CA ARG A 318 -0.55 -28.20 4.43
C ARG A 318 -0.61 -27.42 5.75
N VAL A 319 -1.79 -26.94 6.11
CA VAL A 319 -2.01 -26.40 7.46
C VAL A 319 -2.14 -27.57 8.43
N LEU A 320 -1.14 -27.76 9.29
CA LEU A 320 -1.11 -28.80 10.32
C LEU A 320 -2.03 -28.44 11.50
N SER A 321 -2.42 -29.43 12.30
CA SER A 321 -3.07 -29.16 13.57
C SER A 321 -2.05 -28.57 14.54
N THR A 322 -2.54 -27.89 15.56
CA THR A 322 -1.73 -27.31 16.62
C THR A 322 -0.82 -28.35 17.26
N ALA A 323 -1.34 -29.57 17.52
CA ALA A 323 -0.55 -30.66 18.09
C ALA A 323 0.55 -31.16 17.13
N GLU A 324 0.21 -31.37 15.86
CA GLU A 324 1.19 -31.80 14.83
C GLU A 324 2.26 -30.73 14.59
N GLN A 325 1.89 -29.45 14.60
CA GLN A 325 2.82 -28.35 14.40
C GLN A 325 3.77 -28.17 15.59
N LEU A 326 3.26 -28.34 16.81
CA LEU A 326 4.05 -28.32 18.04
C LEU A 326 5.11 -29.45 18.07
N ASP A 327 4.77 -30.63 17.56
CA ASP A 327 5.67 -31.79 17.53
C ASP A 327 6.67 -31.71 16.35
N GLY A 328 6.20 -31.23 15.19
CA GLY A 328 6.92 -31.34 13.93
C GLY A 328 7.62 -30.09 13.41
N SER A 329 7.52 -28.94 14.10
CA SER A 329 8.13 -27.69 13.61
C SER A 329 8.67 -26.81 14.72
N ASP A 330 9.74 -26.06 14.40
CA ASP A 330 10.35 -25.12 15.33
C ASP A 330 9.45 -23.88 15.50
N PRO A 331 9.00 -23.56 16.74
CA PRO A 331 8.26 -22.34 17.04
C PRO A 331 8.94 -21.07 16.55
N ALA A 332 10.26 -21.08 16.38
CA ALA A 332 11.00 -19.94 15.85
C ALA A 332 10.61 -19.57 14.42
N THR A 333 10.10 -20.53 13.65
CA THR A 333 9.71 -20.33 12.25
C THR A 333 8.24 -19.94 12.08
N TRP A 334 7.49 -19.81 13.18
CA TRP A 334 6.06 -19.53 13.14
C TRP A 334 5.77 -18.05 12.88
N HIS A 335 4.86 -17.80 11.94
CA HIS A 335 4.41 -16.46 11.61
C HIS A 335 3.68 -15.83 12.81
N GLY A 336 4.07 -14.61 13.19
CA GLY A 336 3.54 -13.96 14.39
C GLY A 336 3.86 -14.67 15.72
N GLY A 337 4.59 -15.79 15.69
CA GLY A 337 4.80 -16.65 16.85
C GLY A 337 3.61 -17.46 17.30
N GLU A 338 2.63 -17.66 16.42
CA GLU A 338 1.42 -18.40 16.68
C GLU A 338 1.32 -19.59 15.73
N CYS A 339 0.66 -20.67 16.18
CA CYS A 339 0.39 -21.83 15.32
C CYS A 339 -0.52 -21.43 14.14
N ASP A 340 -0.27 -22.00 12.97
CA ASP A 340 -0.98 -21.65 11.74
C ASP A 340 -2.50 -21.91 11.89
N GLU A 341 -2.88 -23.02 12.55
CA GLU A 341 -4.28 -23.35 12.82
C GLU A 341 -4.98 -22.26 13.65
N ILE A 342 -4.32 -21.74 14.70
CA ILE A 342 -4.92 -20.74 15.60
C ILE A 342 -5.12 -19.43 14.84
N THR A 343 -4.09 -18.94 14.15
CA THR A 343 -4.16 -17.71 13.35
C THR A 343 -5.23 -17.81 12.26
N LEU A 344 -5.25 -18.92 11.52
CA LEU A 344 -6.21 -19.15 10.45
C LEU A 344 -7.64 -19.20 11.00
N LYS A 345 -7.89 -20.03 12.03
CA LYS A 345 -9.22 -20.16 12.61
C LYS A 345 -9.75 -18.83 13.13
N SER A 346 -8.92 -18.06 13.84
CA SER A 346 -9.25 -16.72 14.33
C SER A 346 -9.65 -15.75 13.21
N LEU A 347 -8.97 -15.80 12.05
CA LEU A 347 -9.33 -14.98 10.89
C LEU A 347 -10.67 -15.41 10.28
N VAL A 348 -10.92 -16.72 10.15
CA VAL A 348 -12.20 -17.23 9.63
C VAL A 348 -13.36 -16.91 10.58
N GLU A 349 -13.15 -17.03 11.90
CA GLU A 349 -14.14 -16.65 12.92
C GLU A 349 -14.46 -15.15 12.87
N ARG A 350 -13.43 -14.28 12.73
CA ARG A 350 -13.63 -12.83 12.56
C ARG A 350 -14.35 -12.52 11.26
N HIS A 351 -14.00 -13.20 10.15
CA HIS A 351 -14.71 -13.05 8.89
C HIS A 351 -16.19 -13.41 9.03
N PHE A 352 -16.52 -14.52 9.69
CA PHE A 352 -17.91 -14.87 9.99
C PHE A 352 -18.60 -13.81 10.87
N ARG A 353 -17.95 -13.36 11.95
CA ARG A 353 -18.47 -12.34 12.86
C ARG A 353 -18.81 -11.04 12.14
N TYR A 354 -17.93 -10.54 11.29
CA TYR A 354 -18.11 -9.24 10.63
C TYR A 354 -18.99 -9.30 9.38
N THR A 355 -19.03 -10.44 8.68
CA THR A 355 -19.71 -10.51 7.38
C THR A 355 -20.95 -11.39 7.34
N GLY A 356 -21.16 -12.23 8.35
CA GLY A 356 -22.20 -13.27 8.34
C GLY A 356 -21.99 -14.33 7.25
N SER A 357 -20.75 -14.54 6.80
CA SER A 357 -20.42 -15.47 5.71
C SER A 357 -20.87 -16.91 5.99
N GLU A 358 -21.77 -17.41 5.16
CA GLU A 358 -22.21 -18.81 5.19
C GLU A 358 -21.06 -19.78 4.87
N LYS A 359 -20.13 -19.37 4.00
CA LYS A 359 -18.96 -20.17 3.65
C LYS A 359 -18.00 -20.30 4.83
N ALA A 360 -17.73 -19.20 5.53
CA ALA A 360 -16.94 -19.22 6.75
C ALA A 360 -17.59 -20.11 7.81
N ARG A 361 -18.91 -19.99 8.01
CA ARG A 361 -19.67 -20.85 8.92
C ARG A 361 -19.51 -22.33 8.56
N ALA A 362 -19.73 -22.69 7.29
CA ALA A 362 -19.61 -24.07 6.84
C ALA A 362 -18.19 -24.65 7.04
N ILE A 363 -17.15 -23.83 6.89
CA ILE A 363 -15.77 -24.23 7.18
C ILE A 363 -15.56 -24.45 8.69
N LEU A 364 -16.10 -23.56 9.53
CA LEU A 364 -15.97 -23.63 10.99
C LEU A 364 -16.75 -24.82 11.59
N ASP A 365 -17.93 -25.15 11.04
CA ASP A 365 -18.78 -26.24 11.51
C ASP A 365 -18.11 -27.63 11.40
N ASP A 366 -17.19 -27.82 10.43
CA ASP A 366 -16.43 -29.05 10.20
C ASP A 366 -14.91 -28.80 10.23
N TRP A 367 -14.46 -27.91 11.11
CA TRP A 367 -13.10 -27.35 11.12
C TRP A 367 -11.98 -28.39 10.98
N ASN A 368 -12.03 -29.47 11.77
CA ASN A 368 -10.97 -30.48 11.79
C ASN A 368 -10.71 -31.10 10.42
N ARG A 369 -11.77 -31.30 9.62
CA ARG A 369 -11.66 -31.82 8.26
C ARG A 369 -11.36 -30.72 7.26
N GLN A 370 -12.01 -29.56 7.38
CA GLN A 370 -11.84 -28.46 6.43
C GLN A 370 -10.44 -27.82 6.51
N ARG A 371 -9.81 -27.78 7.69
CA ARG A 371 -8.41 -27.37 7.88
C ARG A 371 -7.47 -28.09 6.93
N GLY A 372 -7.64 -29.41 6.77
CA GLY A 372 -6.79 -30.24 5.90
C GLY A 372 -6.86 -29.88 4.42
N ARG A 373 -7.83 -29.04 4.01
CA ARG A 373 -8.00 -28.53 2.64
C ARG A 373 -7.39 -27.15 2.44
N PHE A 374 -6.78 -26.56 3.48
CA PHE A 374 -6.04 -25.32 3.32
C PHE A 374 -4.60 -25.58 2.90
N VAL A 375 -4.16 -24.81 1.91
CA VAL A 375 -2.76 -24.70 1.51
C VAL A 375 -2.18 -23.43 2.10
N LYS A 376 -1.10 -23.57 2.87
CA LYS A 376 -0.26 -22.49 3.35
C LYS A 376 0.77 -22.13 2.28
N VAL A 377 0.81 -20.86 1.91
CA VAL A 377 1.84 -20.28 1.04
C VAL A 377 2.88 -19.59 1.91
N PHE A 378 4.11 -20.11 1.87
CA PHE A 378 5.18 -19.67 2.77
C PHE A 378 6.45 -19.28 1.98
N PRO A 379 6.81 -17.99 1.91
CA PRO A 379 8.02 -17.54 1.23
C PRO A 379 9.31 -18.10 1.85
N HIS A 380 10.24 -18.54 1.01
CA HIS A 380 11.50 -19.16 1.46
C HIS A 380 12.38 -18.19 2.27
N GLU A 381 12.57 -16.97 1.74
CA GLU A 381 13.37 -15.94 2.40
C GLU A 381 12.76 -15.50 3.73
N TYR A 382 11.43 -15.46 3.82
CA TYR A 382 10.73 -15.13 5.05
C TYR A 382 10.92 -16.19 6.12
N ARG A 383 10.83 -17.48 5.75
CA ARG A 383 11.12 -18.60 6.67
C ARG A 383 12.52 -18.50 7.23
N ARG A 384 13.51 -18.23 6.36
CA ARG A 384 14.91 -18.06 6.78
C ARG A 384 15.04 -16.89 7.77
N ALA A 385 14.47 -15.74 7.44
CA ALA A 385 14.52 -14.55 8.28
C ALA A 385 13.86 -14.75 9.65
N LEU A 386 12.75 -15.49 9.74
CA LEU A 386 12.10 -15.82 11.02
C LEU A 386 13.02 -16.63 11.95
N GLY A 387 13.75 -17.61 11.39
CA GLY A 387 14.73 -18.39 12.14
C GLY A 387 15.91 -17.55 12.64
N GLU A 388 16.49 -16.72 11.77
CA GLU A 388 17.63 -15.85 12.09
C GLU A 388 17.28 -14.83 13.19
N VAL A 389 16.17 -14.09 13.05
CA VAL A 389 15.77 -13.04 14.00
C VAL A 389 15.56 -13.58 15.41
N ARG A 390 15.04 -14.79 15.55
CA ARG A 390 14.81 -15.39 16.87
C ARG A 390 16.05 -16.01 17.49
N ALA A 391 16.96 -16.55 16.68
CA ALA A 391 18.28 -16.94 17.16
C ALA A 391 19.01 -15.73 17.75
N GLU A 392 19.02 -14.59 17.04
CA GLU A 392 19.62 -13.34 17.53
C GLU A 392 18.96 -12.82 18.83
N ARG A 393 17.62 -12.91 18.94
CA ARG A 393 16.91 -12.54 20.18
C ARG A 393 17.27 -13.46 21.35
N ALA A 394 17.36 -14.78 21.12
CA ALA A 394 17.73 -15.75 22.15
C ALA A 394 19.17 -15.51 22.65
N GLU A 395 20.11 -15.20 21.74
CA GLU A 395 21.48 -14.85 22.08
C GLU A 395 21.56 -13.54 22.88
N ARG A 396 20.82 -12.50 22.46
CA ARG A 396 20.74 -11.24 23.22
C ARG A 396 20.24 -11.46 24.63
N VAL A 397 19.13 -12.20 24.82
CA VAL A 397 18.58 -12.49 26.15
C VAL A 397 19.58 -13.24 27.03
N ARG A 398 20.33 -14.20 26.47
CA ARG A 398 21.40 -14.90 27.20
C ARG A 398 22.55 -13.97 27.58
N ALA A 399 22.92 -13.04 26.70
CA ALA A 399 23.98 -12.06 26.95
C ALA A 399 23.60 -10.98 27.97
N THR A 400 22.31 -10.63 28.12
CA THR A 400 21.85 -9.71 29.17
C THR A 400 21.61 -10.39 30.52
N ALA A 401 21.50 -11.72 30.54
CA ALA A 401 21.29 -12.52 31.75
C ALA A 401 22.61 -13.02 32.38
N ALA A 402 23.71 -12.96 31.64
CA ALA A 402 25.08 -13.17 32.11
C ALA A 402 25.72 -11.83 32.48
#